data_AF-A0A0K2JAM6-F1
#
_entry.id   AF-A0A0K2JAM6-F1
#
_cell.length_a   1.000
_cell.length_b   1.000
_cell.length_c   1.000
_cell.angle_alpha   90.00
_cell.angle_beta   90.00
_cell.angle_gamma   90.00
#
_symmetry.space_group_name_H-M   'P 1'
#
loop_
_entity.id
_entity.type
_entity.pdbx_description
1 polymer ?
#
loop_
_entity_poly.entity_id
_entity_poly.type
_entity_poly.pdbx_seq_one_letter_code
_entity_poly.pdbx_strand_id
1 'polypeptide(L)'
;MTSTLAFLSILIIFMRLYSIFGITFLTDKKAKFAERITIFLLIFEISVIFLHLFFNSLRTLLPPVLIFLKTTQYQFLIFKNISIEGILYTISDIVLLLTFNFISDTVKSFNRIFLTYIFLINALLGIITLLF
;
A
#
# COMPACT_ATOMS: atom_id res chain seq x y z
N MET A 1 -16.80 14.09 -8.69
CA MET A 1 -16.14 12.77 -8.62
C MET A 1 -14.61 12.87 -8.60
N THR A 2 -13.99 13.81 -9.30
CA THR A 2 -12.53 14.03 -9.25
C THR A 2 -12.05 14.52 -7.88
N SER A 3 -12.77 15.46 -7.25
CA SER A 3 -12.44 15.98 -5.91
C SER A 3 -12.53 14.91 -4.81
N THR A 4 -13.51 14.00 -4.89
CA THR A 4 -13.68 12.92 -3.93
C THR A 4 -12.59 11.84 -4.03
N LEU A 5 -12.16 11.49 -5.25
CA LEU A 5 -11.08 10.53 -5.47
C LEU A 5 -9.71 11.10 -5.07
N ALA A 6 -9.47 12.39 -5.33
CA ALA A 6 -8.26 13.08 -4.89
C ALA A 6 -8.20 13.22 -3.36
N PHE A 7 -9.33 13.49 -2.71
CA PHE A 7 -9.40 13.47 -1.25
C PHE A 7 -9.07 12.08 -0.69
N LEU A 8 -9.62 11.02 -1.31
CA LEU A 8 -9.37 9.65 -0.86
C LEU A 8 -7.89 9.24 -1.05
N SER A 9 -7.24 9.65 -2.14
CA SER A 9 -5.82 9.35 -2.37
C SER A 9 -4.92 10.04 -1.34
N ILE A 10 -5.22 11.30 -0.99
CA ILE A 10 -4.54 12.02 0.10
C ILE A 10 -4.78 11.31 1.43
N LEU A 11 -6.01 10.91 1.72
CA LEU A 11 -6.36 10.18 2.94
C LEU A 11 -5.56 8.86 3.06
N ILE A 12 -5.41 8.12 1.98
CA ILE A 12 -4.62 6.87 1.95
C ILE A 12 -3.14 7.16 2.27
N ILE A 13 -2.57 8.25 1.75
CA ILE A 13 -1.19 8.66 2.09
C ILE A 13 -1.08 8.96 3.59
N PHE A 14 -2.03 9.70 4.17
CA PHE A 14 -2.04 9.97 5.61
C PHE A 14 -2.17 8.70 6.44
N MET A 15 -3.03 7.76 6.03
CA MET A 15 -3.15 6.48 6.71
C MET A 15 -1.86 5.65 6.65
N ARG A 16 -1.13 5.65 5.52
CA ARG A 16 0.18 4.99 5.43
C ARG A 16 1.20 5.61 6.38
N LEU A 17 1.28 6.94 6.42
CA LEU A 17 2.15 7.65 7.37
C LEU A 17 1.79 7.31 8.81
N TYR A 18 0.50 7.33 9.14
CA TYR A 18 0.01 6.95 10.46
C TYR A 18 0.38 5.50 10.82
N SER A 19 0.20 4.56 9.90
CA SER A 19 0.59 3.16 10.08
C SER A 19 2.09 3.02 10.31
N ILE A 20 2.93 3.75 9.58
CA ILE A 20 4.39 3.77 9.79
C ILE A 20 4.69 4.21 11.23
N PHE A 21 4.22 5.39 11.63
CA PHE A 21 4.47 5.93 12.97
C PHE A 21 3.93 5.02 14.06
N GLY A 22 2.74 4.45 13.84
CA GLY A 22 2.06 3.63 14.83
C GLY A 22 2.65 2.23 15.00
N ILE A 23 3.25 1.68 13.95
CA ILE A 23 3.94 0.39 14.02
C ILE A 23 5.34 0.51 14.64
N THR A 24 6.02 1.65 14.39
CA THR A 24 7.42 1.85 14.77
C THR A 24 7.60 2.51 16.14
N PHE A 25 6.74 3.46 16.52
CA PHE A 25 6.96 4.28 17.72
C PHE A 25 5.93 4.08 18.84
N LEU A 26 4.75 3.51 18.55
CA LEU A 26 3.70 3.34 19.57
C LEU A 26 3.84 1.99 20.30
N THR A 27 3.66 2.03 21.62
CA THR A 27 3.55 0.85 22.48
C THR A 27 2.10 0.58 22.91
N ASP A 28 1.83 -0.67 23.27
CA ASP A 28 0.58 -1.13 23.91
C ASP A 28 -0.71 -0.85 23.11
N LYS A 29 -1.71 -0.22 23.73
CA LYS A 29 -3.06 -0.04 23.17
C LYS A 29 -3.05 0.79 21.88
N LYS A 30 -2.13 1.75 21.76
CA LYS A 30 -1.99 2.61 20.57
C LYS A 30 -1.38 1.84 19.40
N ALA A 31 -0.46 0.91 19.67
CA ALA A 31 0.08 0.00 18.66
C ALA A 31 -1.03 -0.87 18.06
N LYS A 32 -1.92 -1.44 18.90
CA LYS A 32 -3.04 -2.28 18.43
C LYS A 32 -3.99 -1.56 17.48
N PHE A 33 -4.20 -0.25 17.64
CA PHE A 33 -5.02 0.53 16.72
C PHE A 33 -4.31 0.74 15.38
N ALA A 34 -3.02 1.11 15.40
CA ALA A 34 -2.21 1.24 14.20
C ALA A 34 -2.14 -0.08 13.41
N GLU A 35 -2.03 -1.21 14.09
CA GLU A 35 -2.08 -2.54 13.46
C GLU A 35 -3.41 -2.77 12.71
N ARG A 36 -4.54 -2.39 13.30
CA ARG A 36 -5.86 -2.51 12.65
C ARG A 36 -5.99 -1.61 11.42
N ILE A 37 -5.48 -0.38 11.50
CA ILE A 37 -5.46 0.54 10.36
C ILE A 37 -4.61 -0.04 9.24
N THR A 38 -3.45 -0.62 9.55
CA THR A 38 -2.58 -1.28 8.58
C THR A 38 -3.25 -2.47 7.92
N ILE A 39 -3.90 -3.35 8.69
CA ILE A 39 -4.66 -4.48 8.15
C ILE A 39 -5.76 -3.99 7.20
N PHE A 40 -6.50 -2.95 7.60
CA PHE A 40 -7.52 -2.35 6.76
C PHE A 40 -6.93 -1.78 5.46
N LEU A 41 -5.77 -1.12 5.53
CA LEU A 41 -5.09 -0.54 4.38
C LEU A 41 -4.65 -1.61 3.39
N LEU A 42 -4.08 -2.72 3.85
CA LEU A 42 -3.70 -3.86 3.00
C LEU A 42 -4.92 -4.48 2.30
N ILE A 43 -6.01 -4.73 3.03
CA ILE A 43 -7.26 -5.26 2.45
C ILE A 43 -7.83 -4.29 1.40
N PHE A 44 -7.76 -3.00 1.68
CA PHE A 44 -8.20 -1.96 0.76
C PHE A 44 -7.35 -1.93 -0.52
N GLU A 45 -6.02 -1.99 -0.41
CA GLU A 45 -5.11 -2.04 -1.56
C GLU A 45 -5.39 -3.26 -2.44
N ILE A 46 -5.49 -4.46 -1.84
CA ILE A 46 -5.87 -5.70 -2.55
C ILE A 46 -7.20 -5.52 -3.31
N SER A 47 -8.20 -4.92 -2.66
CA SER A 47 -9.53 -4.72 -3.25
C SER A 47 -9.48 -3.75 -4.44
N VAL A 48 -8.72 -2.66 -4.32
CA VAL A 48 -8.55 -1.67 -5.40
C VAL A 48 -7.78 -2.26 -6.58
N ILE A 49 -6.72 -3.03 -6.33
CA ILE A 49 -5.97 -3.71 -7.39
C ILE A 49 -6.88 -4.70 -8.12
N PHE A 50 -7.66 -5.50 -7.39
CA PHE A 50 -8.62 -6.42 -8.00
C PHE A 50 -9.64 -5.67 -8.87
N LEU A 51 -10.28 -4.63 -8.35
CA LEU A 51 -11.22 -3.80 -9.12
C LEU A 51 -10.57 -3.17 -10.36
N HIS A 52 -9.30 -2.78 -10.27
CA HIS A 52 -8.56 -2.27 -11.40
C HIS A 52 -8.29 -3.34 -12.46
N LEU A 53 -7.89 -4.54 -12.06
CA LEU A 53 -7.58 -5.64 -12.98
C LEU A 53 -8.81 -6.12 -13.76
N PHE A 54 -9.97 -6.20 -13.10
CA PHE A 54 -11.19 -6.74 -13.72
C PHE A 54 -12.05 -5.68 -14.42
N PHE A 55 -12.08 -4.44 -13.92
CA PHE A 55 -12.99 -3.39 -14.41
C PHE A 55 -12.26 -2.14 -14.92
N ASN A 56 -10.93 -2.10 -14.92
CA ASN A 56 -10.12 -0.93 -15.27
C ASN A 56 -10.56 0.36 -14.54
N SER A 57 -11.09 0.20 -13.32
CA SER A 57 -11.62 1.28 -12.49
C SER A 57 -10.63 1.72 -11.41
N LEU A 58 -10.95 2.81 -10.69
CA LEU A 58 -10.22 3.28 -9.50
C LEU A 58 -8.71 3.48 -9.66
N ARG A 59 -8.24 3.80 -10.87
CA ARG A 59 -6.81 3.97 -11.18
C ARG A 59 -6.10 4.95 -10.24
N THR A 60 -6.79 5.99 -9.78
CA THR A 60 -6.24 7.02 -8.88
C THR A 60 -6.03 6.53 -7.44
N LEU A 61 -6.62 5.39 -7.06
CA LEU A 61 -6.52 4.80 -5.72
C LEU A 61 -5.54 3.63 -5.66
N LEU A 62 -4.95 3.25 -6.79
CA LEU A 62 -3.93 2.21 -6.82
C LEU A 62 -2.75 2.60 -5.92
N PRO A 63 -2.02 1.60 -5.38
CA PRO A 63 -0.71 1.83 -4.80
C PRO A 63 0.14 2.74 -5.71
N PRO A 64 0.68 3.86 -5.19
CA PRO A 64 1.46 4.81 -5.98
C PRO A 64 2.65 4.19 -6.71
N VAL A 65 3.24 3.11 -6.19
CA VAL A 65 4.24 2.30 -6.92
C VAL A 65 3.69 1.84 -8.28
N LEU A 66 2.49 1.28 -8.33
CA LEU A 66 1.86 0.80 -9.57
C LEU A 66 1.48 1.95 -10.50
N ILE A 67 1.07 3.11 -9.96
CA ILE A 67 0.80 4.30 -10.77
C ILE A 67 2.09 4.82 -11.38
N PHE A 68 3.16 4.91 -10.58
CA PHE A 68 4.46 5.43 -11.00
C PHE A 68 5.09 4.58 -12.10
N LEU A 69 5.10 3.26 -11.94
CA LEU A 69 5.57 2.29 -12.94
C LEU A 69 4.85 2.46 -14.29
N LYS A 70 3.57 2.86 -14.27
CA LYS A 70 2.79 3.12 -15.48
C LYS A 70 3.08 4.49 -16.13
N THR A 71 3.47 5.49 -15.34
CA THR A 71 3.66 6.87 -15.82
C THR A 71 5.05 7.15 -16.40
N THR A 72 6.08 6.44 -15.96
CA THR A 72 7.45 6.74 -16.41
C THR A 72 7.84 6.01 -17.69
N GLN A 73 8.63 6.69 -18.52
CA GLN A 73 9.39 6.15 -19.66
C GLN A 73 10.33 4.97 -19.29
N TYR A 74 10.44 4.62 -18.01
CA TYR A 74 11.07 3.40 -17.50
C TYR A 74 10.10 2.21 -17.57
N GLN A 75 9.70 1.83 -18.79
CA GLN A 75 9.32 0.44 -19.04
C GLN A 75 10.56 -0.41 -18.74
N PHE A 76 10.75 -0.82 -17.47
CA PHE A 76 11.68 -1.88 -17.17
C PHE A 76 11.25 -3.07 -18.04
N LEU A 77 12.13 -3.44 -18.97
CA LEU A 77 11.92 -4.37 -20.09
C LEU A 77 11.34 -5.75 -19.71
N ILE A 78 11.15 -6.03 -18.42
CA ILE A 78 10.66 -7.29 -17.85
C ILE A 78 9.16 -7.21 -17.47
N PHE A 79 8.58 -6.01 -17.26
CA PHE A 79 7.22 -5.84 -16.73
C PHE A 79 6.32 -4.99 -17.63
N LYS A 80 6.11 -5.43 -18.87
CA LYS A 80 5.21 -4.73 -19.81
C LYS A 80 3.71 -4.81 -19.44
N ASN A 81 3.36 -5.66 -18.46
CA ASN A 81 1.99 -6.02 -18.13
C ASN A 81 1.62 -5.62 -16.70
N ILE A 82 0.75 -4.60 -16.56
CA ILE A 82 0.14 -4.15 -15.29
C ILE A 82 -0.51 -5.31 -14.53
N SER A 83 -0.97 -6.34 -15.25
CA SER A 83 -1.54 -7.55 -14.66
C SER A 83 -0.52 -8.31 -13.80
N ILE A 84 0.72 -8.47 -14.26
CA ILE A 84 1.74 -9.22 -13.53
C ILE A 84 2.23 -8.43 -12.32
N GLU A 85 2.45 -7.12 -12.49
CA GLU A 85 2.87 -6.23 -11.38
C GLU A 85 1.80 -6.15 -10.30
N GLY A 86 0.53 -5.98 -10.69
CA GLY A 86 -0.60 -5.98 -9.76
C GLY A 86 -0.75 -7.30 -9.02
N ILE A 87 -0.57 -8.44 -9.70
CA ILE A 87 -0.60 -9.77 -9.07
C ILE A 87 0.53 -9.93 -8.06
N LEU A 88 1.77 -9.56 -8.41
CA LEU A 88 2.91 -9.64 -7.50
C LEU A 88 2.71 -8.76 -6.26
N TYR A 89 2.23 -7.53 -6.46
CA TYR A 89 1.93 -6.61 -5.36
C TYR A 89 0.82 -7.18 -4.46
N THR A 90 -0.24 -7.74 -5.04
CA THR A 90 -1.34 -8.37 -4.29
C THR A 90 -0.85 -9.58 -3.48
N ILE A 91 0.03 -10.41 -4.06
CA ILE A 91 0.63 -11.55 -3.35
C ILE A 91 1.47 -11.05 -2.16
N SER A 92 2.27 -9.99 -2.36
CA SER A 92 3.02 -9.35 -1.28
C SER A 92 2.09 -8.88 -0.17
N ASP A 93 1.02 -8.15 -0.50
CA ASP A 93 0.05 -7.66 0.50
C ASP A 93 -0.63 -8.80 1.28
N ILE A 94 -0.97 -9.91 0.61
CA ILE A 94 -1.53 -11.09 1.27
C ILE A 94 -0.52 -11.71 2.24
N VAL A 95 0.76 -11.82 1.85
CA VAL A 95 1.81 -12.35 2.73
C VAL A 95 1.97 -11.45 3.96
N LEU A 96 2.00 -10.12 3.78
CA LEU A 96 2.08 -9.14 4.86
C LEU A 96 0.85 -9.22 5.80
N LEU A 97 -0.34 -9.41 5.23
CA LEU A 97 -1.60 -9.56 5.98
C LEU A 97 -1.59 -10.81 6.86
N LEU A 98 -1.16 -11.95 6.31
CA LEU A 98 -1.10 -13.23 7.03
C LEU A 98 -0.07 -13.20 8.17
N THR A 99 1.06 -12.56 7.94
CA THR A 99 2.13 -12.40 8.95
C THR A 99 1.74 -11.45 10.09
N PHE A 100 0.78 -10.55 9.90
CA PHE A 100 0.22 -9.74 10.99
C PHE A 100 -0.66 -10.53 11.96
N ASN A 101 -1.26 -11.64 11.52
CA ASN A 101 -2.28 -12.36 12.27
C ASN A 101 -1.78 -13.65 12.95
N PHE A 102 -0.68 -14.28 12.51
CA PHE A 102 -0.44 -15.70 12.85
C PHE A 102 0.94 -16.14 13.35
N ILE A 103 1.98 -15.32 13.28
CA ILE A 103 3.33 -15.89 13.32
C ILE A 103 4.16 -15.07 14.32
N SER A 104 4.53 -15.71 15.43
CA SER A 104 5.52 -15.33 16.47
C SER A 104 6.00 -13.87 16.56
N ASP A 105 6.28 -13.38 17.78
CA ASP A 105 6.76 -12.00 17.99
C ASP A 105 7.97 -11.60 17.12
N THR A 106 8.83 -12.56 16.76
CA THR A 106 9.96 -12.38 15.83
C THR A 106 9.53 -12.10 14.39
N VAL A 107 8.58 -12.86 13.84
CA VAL A 107 8.07 -12.68 12.48
C VAL A 107 7.23 -11.43 12.40
N LYS A 108 6.48 -11.11 13.46
CA LYS A 108 5.76 -9.85 13.58
C LYS A 108 6.72 -8.65 13.51
N SER A 109 7.85 -8.69 14.22
CA SER A 109 8.86 -7.62 14.17
C SER A 109 9.47 -7.44 12.78
N PHE A 110 9.84 -8.54 12.11
CA PHE A 110 10.37 -8.50 10.74
C PHE A 110 9.34 -7.92 9.76
N ASN A 111 8.08 -8.34 9.87
CA ASN A 111 6.99 -7.87 9.04
C ASN A 111 6.76 -6.35 9.21
N ARG A 112 6.86 -5.85 10.44
CA ARG A 112 6.76 -4.41 10.72
C ARG A 112 7.83 -3.59 9.99
N ILE A 113 9.07 -4.10 9.90
CA ILE A 113 10.16 -3.43 9.17
C ILE A 113 9.86 -3.37 7.68
N PHE A 114 9.48 -4.50 7.07
CA PHE A 114 9.12 -4.55 5.64
C PHE A 114 7.95 -3.63 5.31
N LEU A 115 6.90 -3.67 6.14
CA LEU A 115 5.71 -2.87 5.91
C LEU A 115 6.00 -1.37 6.06
N THR A 116 6.88 -0.99 6.99
CA THR A 116 7.36 0.38 7.11
C THR A 116 8.03 0.85 5.82
N TYR A 117 8.89 0.03 5.23
CA TYR A 117 9.59 0.37 3.99
C TYR A 117 8.63 0.51 2.80
N ILE A 118 7.72 -0.45 2.63
CA ILE A 118 6.72 -0.44 1.55
C ILE A 118 5.79 0.77 1.67
N PHE A 119 5.30 1.07 2.87
CA PHE A 119 4.44 2.23 3.09
C PHE A 119 5.19 3.55 2.89
N LEU A 120 6.47 3.62 3.26
CA LEU A 120 7.28 4.82 3.06
C LEU A 120 7.48 5.10 1.57
N ILE A 121 7.84 4.08 0.79
CA ILE A 121 7.98 4.21 -0.68
C ILE A 121 6.65 4.65 -1.29
N ASN A 122 5.55 4.00 -0.93
CA ASN A 122 4.23 4.35 -1.45
C ASN A 122 3.77 5.75 -1.03
N ALA A 123 4.10 6.22 0.17
CA ALA A 123 3.80 7.58 0.61
C ALA A 123 4.61 8.61 -0.19
N LEU A 124 5.92 8.39 -0.34
CA LEU A 124 6.79 9.25 -1.15
C LEU A 124 6.33 9.34 -2.60
N LEU A 125 6.09 8.19 -3.24
CA LEU A 125 5.60 8.14 -4.61
C LEU A 125 4.22 8.78 -4.74
N GLY A 126 3.33 8.58 -3.76
CA GLY A 126 2.01 9.21 -3.74
C GLY A 126 2.10 10.74 -3.71
N ILE A 127 2.99 11.28 -2.89
CA ILE A 127 3.27 12.73 -2.84
C ILE A 127 3.83 13.23 -4.17
N ILE A 128 4.79 12.51 -4.76
CA ILE A 128 5.37 12.86 -6.07
C ILE A 128 4.27 12.88 -7.13
N THR A 129 3.43 11.85 -7.21
CA THR A 129 2.32 11.78 -8.19
C THR A 129 1.22 12.83 -7.98
N LEU A 130 1.16 13.49 -6.82
CA LEU A 130 0.25 14.61 -6.57
C LEU A 130 0.86 15.97 -6.95
N LEU A 131 2.18 16.06 -6.98
CA LEU A 131 2.93 17.28 -7.30
C LEU A 131 3.15 17.46 -8.81
N PHE A 132 2.97 16.42 -9.61
CA PHE A 132 3.07 16.39 -11.08
C PHE A 132 1.70 16.12 -11.71
#